data_AF-A9KNP4-F1
#
_entry.id   AF-A9KNP4-F1
#
_cell.length_a   1.000
_cell.length_b   1.000
_cell.length_c   1.000
_cell.angle_alpha   90.00
_cell.angle_beta   90.00
_cell.angle_gamma   90.00
#
_symmetry.space_group_name_H-M   'P 1'
#
loop_
_entity.id
_entity.type
_entity.pdbx_description
1 polymer ?
#
loop_
_entity_poly.entity_id
_entity_poly.type
_entity_poly.pdbx_seq_one_letter_code
_entity_poly.pdbx_strand_id
1 'polypeptide(L)'
;MDKIDILRSLKDMFDNDSEKEEKYSIETKQIDKANYLSLVANDRRTFIQTHPDYETFLNLLRFHNTKASNYVANKLNENKTKFFVEFTDTEKEKFLDDTRDLYRRLVNANSMNVVIIEDMIVEWVNNLF
;
A
#
# COMPACT_ATOMS: atom_id res chain seq x y z
N MET A 1 -3.29 -40.20 9.68
CA MET A 1 -2.65 -39.79 8.41
C MET A 1 -1.31 -39.21 8.80
N ASP A 2 -0.23 -39.87 8.42
CA ASP A 2 1.10 -39.60 8.97
C ASP A 2 1.78 -38.44 8.22
N LYS A 3 2.65 -37.67 8.89
CA LYS A 3 3.27 -36.46 8.28
C LYS A 3 4.08 -36.79 7.01
N ILE A 4 4.56 -38.04 6.92
CA ILE A 4 5.32 -38.56 5.78
C ILE A 4 4.42 -38.74 4.55
N ASP A 5 3.14 -39.10 4.74
CA ASP A 5 2.19 -39.27 3.64
C ASP A 5 1.83 -37.92 3.00
N ILE A 6 1.74 -36.86 3.81
CA ILE A 6 1.50 -35.49 3.34
C ILE A 6 2.71 -35.00 2.54
N LEU A 7 3.93 -35.27 3.00
CA LEU A 7 5.16 -34.88 2.30
C LEU A 7 5.34 -35.65 0.98
N ARG A 8 4.94 -36.92 0.92
CA ARG A 8 4.90 -37.69 -0.34
C ARG A 8 3.84 -37.16 -1.29
N SER A 9 2.63 -36.89 -0.79
CA SER A 9 1.56 -36.29 -1.61
C SER A 9 1.96 -34.94 -2.19
N LEU A 10 2.70 -34.12 -1.44
CA LEU A 10 3.20 -32.83 -1.93
C LEU A 10 4.30 -33.03 -2.97
N LYS A 11 5.21 -33.99 -2.77
CA LYS A 11 6.27 -34.29 -3.74
C LYS A 11 5.69 -34.82 -5.06
N ASP A 12 4.71 -35.72 -5.00
CA ASP A 12 4.05 -36.28 -6.18
C ASP A 12 3.25 -35.22 -6.98
N MET A 13 2.87 -34.10 -6.33
CA MET A 13 2.25 -32.95 -7.01
C MET A 13 3.25 -32.10 -7.81
N PHE A 14 4.54 -32.12 -7.48
CA PHE A 14 5.57 -31.33 -8.18
C PHE A 14 6.38 -32.13 -9.20
N ASP A 15 6.40 -33.46 -9.10
CA ASP A 15 7.20 -34.33 -9.98
C ASP A 15 6.41 -34.89 -11.20
N ASN A 16 5.14 -34.52 -11.39
CA ASN A 16 4.33 -34.93 -12.55
C ASN A 16 4.26 -33.84 -13.63
N ASP A 17 5.40 -33.50 -14.22
CA ASP A 17 5.44 -32.90 -15.56
C ASP A 17 5.79 -33.99 -16.57
N SER A 18 4.77 -34.65 -17.13
CA SER A 18 4.79 -35.12 -18.52
C SER A 18 3.44 -35.67 -18.97
N GLU A 19 2.94 -35.07 -20.05
CA GLU A 19 1.96 -35.61 -21.00
C GLU A 19 0.49 -35.65 -20.56
N LYS A 20 -0.21 -34.55 -20.85
CA LYS A 20 -1.33 -34.56 -21.82
C LYS A 20 -1.77 -33.15 -22.21
N GLU A 21 -1.74 -32.92 -23.52
CA GLU A 21 -2.21 -31.72 -24.19
C GLU A 21 -3.69 -31.45 -23.91
N GLU A 22 -4.00 -30.31 -23.29
CA GLU A 22 -5.26 -29.61 -23.55
C GLU A 22 -4.94 -28.18 -24.00
N LYS A 23 -5.39 -27.89 -25.23
CA LYS A 23 -5.21 -26.62 -25.94
C LYS A 23 -5.84 -25.46 -25.17
N TYR A 24 -5.03 -24.76 -24.41
CA TYR A 24 -5.24 -23.35 -24.13
C TYR A 24 -4.23 -22.56 -24.96
N SER A 25 -4.67 -21.99 -26.08
CA SER A 25 -3.92 -20.95 -26.78
C SER A 25 -3.97 -19.67 -25.94
N ILE A 26 -3.23 -19.66 -24.84
CA ILE A 26 -2.77 -18.41 -24.27
C ILE A 26 -1.73 -17.96 -25.28
N GLU A 27 -2.06 -16.94 -26.06
CA GLU A 27 -1.06 -16.13 -26.76
C GLU A 27 -0.08 -15.64 -25.68
N THR A 28 0.97 -16.41 -25.44
CA THR A 28 2.15 -15.95 -24.72
C THR A 28 2.77 -14.90 -25.61
N LYS A 29 2.29 -13.66 -25.50
CA LYS A 29 3.17 -12.51 -25.67
C LYS A 29 4.25 -12.73 -24.64
N GLN A 30 5.35 -13.35 -25.06
CA GLN A 30 6.60 -13.36 -24.34
C GLN A 30 6.85 -11.89 -24.01
N ILE A 31 6.61 -11.51 -22.76
CA ILE A 31 7.02 -10.21 -22.28
C ILE A 31 8.53 -10.29 -22.36
N ASP A 32 9.05 -9.66 -23.41
CA ASP A 32 10.47 -9.63 -23.72
C ASP A 32 11.21 -9.29 -22.43
N LYS A 33 12.31 -9.99 -22.12
CA LYS A 33 13.01 -9.81 -20.83
C LYS A 33 13.39 -8.34 -20.63
N ALA A 34 13.62 -7.62 -21.72
CA ALA A 34 13.80 -6.17 -21.76
C ALA A 34 12.54 -5.37 -21.37
N ASN A 35 11.34 -5.81 -21.75
CA ASN A 35 10.06 -5.23 -21.33
C ASN A 35 9.75 -5.53 -19.86
N TYR A 36 10.07 -6.72 -19.35
CA TYR A 36 9.93 -7.00 -17.92
C TYR A 36 10.94 -6.15 -17.11
N LEU A 37 12.19 -6.09 -17.56
CA LEU A 37 13.19 -5.24 -16.93
C LEU A 37 12.87 -3.75 -17.07
N SER A 38 12.22 -3.30 -18.15
CA SER A 38 11.75 -1.91 -18.29
C SER A 38 10.53 -1.62 -17.44
N LEU A 39 9.61 -2.58 -17.26
CA LEU A 39 8.51 -2.48 -16.31
C LEU A 39 9.04 -2.41 -14.87
N VAL A 40 10.02 -3.23 -14.51
CA VAL A 40 10.69 -3.22 -13.20
C VAL A 40 11.59 -1.98 -13.01
N ALA A 41 12.23 -1.49 -14.07
CA ALA A 41 13.06 -0.27 -14.03
C ALA A 41 12.24 1.03 -14.08
N ASN A 42 11.06 1.01 -14.70
CA ASN A 42 10.05 2.07 -14.57
C ASN A 42 9.41 2.06 -13.19
N ASP A 43 9.41 0.90 -12.51
CA ASP A 43 9.13 0.77 -11.08
C ASP A 43 10.38 1.08 -10.21
N ARG A 44 11.34 1.86 -10.73
CA ARG A 44 12.11 2.79 -9.89
C ARG A 44 11.15 3.86 -9.36
N ARG A 45 10.17 3.44 -8.56
CA ARG A 45 9.70 4.25 -7.45
C ARG A 45 10.97 4.57 -6.70
N THR A 46 11.44 5.80 -6.82
CA THR A 46 12.39 6.38 -5.89
C THR A 46 11.91 5.93 -4.52
N PHE A 47 12.69 5.08 -3.86
CA PHE A 47 12.37 4.66 -2.51
C PHE A 47 12.52 5.92 -1.66
N ILE A 48 11.40 6.57 -1.41
CA ILE A 48 11.34 7.75 -0.57
C ILE A 48 11.26 7.24 0.84
N GLN A 49 12.31 7.48 1.62
CA GLN A 49 12.30 7.18 3.03
C GLN A 49 11.27 8.10 3.72
N THR A 50 10.18 7.50 4.19
CA THR A 50 9.10 8.17 4.89
C THR A 50 9.33 8.15 6.40
N HIS A 51 8.63 9.03 7.13
CA HIS A 51 8.68 9.06 8.59
C HIS A 51 7.77 7.97 9.20
N PRO A 52 8.14 7.32 10.31
CA PRO A 52 7.31 6.31 10.96
C PRO A 52 5.90 6.78 11.32
N ASP A 53 5.75 8.05 11.73
CA ASP A 53 4.44 8.62 12.07
C ASP A 53 3.50 8.70 10.86
N TYR A 54 4.06 9.01 9.69
CA TYR A 54 3.31 9.03 8.43
C TYR A 54 2.83 7.64 8.05
N GLU A 55 3.71 6.64 8.13
CA GLU A 55 3.35 5.24 7.85
C GLU A 55 2.30 4.71 8.84
N THR A 56 2.45 5.06 10.12
CA THR A 56 1.51 4.64 11.17
C THR A 56 0.12 5.24 10.92
N PHE A 57 0.05 6.52 10.54
CA PHE A 57 -1.20 7.17 10.19
C PHE A 57 -1.84 6.56 8.93
N LEU A 58 -1.06 6.31 7.88
CA LEU A 58 -1.56 5.63 6.68
C LEU A 58 -2.13 4.24 7.00
N ASN A 59 -1.44 3.47 7.84
CA ASN A 59 -1.90 2.16 8.25
C ASN A 59 -3.20 2.23 9.06
N LEU A 60 -3.36 3.24 9.92
CA LEU A 60 -4.61 3.48 10.64
C LEU A 60 -5.77 3.78 9.68
N LEU A 61 -5.56 4.66 8.70
CA LEU A 61 -6.58 4.99 7.69
C LEU A 61 -6.98 3.73 6.89
N ARG A 62 -6.01 2.93 6.47
CA ARG A 62 -6.26 1.66 5.76
C ARG A 62 -6.99 0.64 6.62
N PHE A 63 -6.72 0.62 7.94
CA PHE A 63 -7.42 -0.24 8.88
C PHE A 63 -8.90 0.15 9.02
N HIS A 64 -9.20 1.45 9.10
CA HIS A 64 -10.58 1.95 9.11
C HIS A 64 -11.34 1.61 7.82
N ASN A 65 -10.66 1.55 6.68
CA ASN A 65 -11.17 1.09 5.39
C ASN A 65 -12.51 1.74 4.96
N THR A 66 -12.73 3.00 5.33
CA THR A 66 -13.88 3.79 4.88
C THR A 66 -13.56 4.48 3.55
N LYS A 67 -14.59 4.98 2.85
CA LYS A 67 -14.40 5.75 1.61
C LYS A 67 -13.51 6.99 1.85
N ALA A 68 -13.74 7.69 2.95
CA ALA A 68 -12.95 8.87 3.35
C ALA A 68 -11.50 8.50 3.65
N SER A 69 -11.28 7.48 4.50
CA SER A 69 -9.94 7.04 4.87
C SER A 69 -9.13 6.52 3.67
N ASN A 70 -9.77 5.78 2.76
CA ASN A 70 -9.12 5.32 1.53
C ASN A 70 -8.79 6.46 0.57
N TYR A 71 -9.67 7.46 0.44
CA TYR A 71 -9.38 8.67 -0.35
C TYR A 71 -8.15 9.40 0.18
N VAL A 72 -8.09 9.64 1.50
CA VAL A 72 -6.97 10.32 2.16
C VAL A 72 -5.68 9.51 1.99
N ALA A 73 -5.72 8.20 2.24
CA ALA A 73 -4.54 7.35 2.12
C ALA A 73 -3.96 7.35 0.70
N ASN A 74 -4.82 7.33 -0.32
CA ASN A 74 -4.39 7.43 -1.71
C ASN A 74 -3.78 8.81 -2.01
N LYS A 75 -4.44 9.89 -1.60
CA LYS A 75 -3.94 11.26 -1.80
C LYS A 75 -2.58 11.50 -1.16
N LEU A 76 -2.39 11.03 0.07
CA LEU A 76 -1.10 11.12 0.75
C LEU A 76 -0.01 10.32 0.00
N ASN A 77 -0.34 9.10 -0.42
CA ASN A 77 0.59 8.26 -1.18
C ASN A 77 0.99 8.84 -2.54
N GLU A 78 0.04 9.42 -3.27
CA GLU A 78 0.28 10.09 -4.57
C GLU A 78 1.24 11.26 -4.41
N ASN A 79 1.16 11.97 -3.28
CA ASN A 79 1.91 13.21 -3.03
C ASN A 79 3.09 13.03 -2.07
N LYS A 80 3.48 11.80 -1.74
CA LYS A 80 4.59 11.52 -0.83
C LYS A 80 5.90 12.24 -1.21
N THR A 81 6.15 12.43 -2.50
CA THR A 81 7.35 13.12 -2.99
C THR A 81 7.36 14.58 -2.56
N LYS A 82 6.21 15.27 -2.64
CA LYS A 82 6.05 16.66 -2.18
C LYS A 82 6.45 16.79 -0.71
N PHE A 83 5.96 15.90 0.15
CA PHE A 83 6.14 15.99 1.60
C PHE A 83 7.55 15.62 2.08
N PHE A 84 8.22 14.69 1.42
CA PHE A 84 9.49 14.13 1.90
C PHE A 84 10.71 14.55 1.08
N VAL A 85 10.51 15.17 -0.08
CA VAL A 85 11.59 15.65 -0.95
C VAL A 85 11.53 17.17 -1.17
N GLU A 86 10.33 17.75 -1.31
CA GLU A 86 10.17 19.17 -1.68
C GLU A 86 9.95 20.10 -0.48
N PHE A 87 9.32 19.63 0.58
CA PHE A 87 9.10 20.41 1.80
C PHE A 87 10.42 20.79 2.49
N THR A 88 10.47 22.00 3.01
CA THR A 88 11.50 22.43 3.97
C THR A 88 11.37 21.65 5.28
N ASP A 89 12.43 21.61 6.08
CA ASP A 89 12.40 20.94 7.39
C ASP A 89 11.27 21.45 8.30
N THR A 90 10.98 22.75 8.26
CA THR A 90 9.88 23.37 9.01
C THR A 90 8.50 22.94 8.53
N GLU A 91 8.29 22.85 7.21
CA GLU A 91 7.01 22.39 6.64
C GLU A 91 6.81 20.90 6.91
N LYS A 92 7.89 20.13 6.84
CA LYS A 92 7.89 18.70 7.14
C LYS A 92 7.55 18.44 8.60
N GLU A 93 8.14 19.18 9.55
CA GLU A 93 7.80 19.02 10.97
C GLU A 93 6.35 19.39 11.23
N LYS A 94 5.86 20.50 10.67
CA LYS A 94 4.44 20.88 10.77
C LYS A 94 3.52 19.80 10.22
N PHE A 95 3.83 19.26 9.04
CA PHE A 95 3.05 18.17 8.44
C PHE A 95 3.02 16.91 9.33
N LEU A 96 4.15 16.55 9.94
CA LEU A 96 4.23 15.41 10.85
C LEU A 96 3.47 15.67 12.15
N ASP A 97 3.53 16.89 12.70
CA ASP A 97 2.74 17.27 13.88
C ASP A 97 1.24 17.21 13.62
N ASP A 98 0.78 17.73 12.48
CA ASP A 98 -0.62 17.62 12.07
C ASP A 98 -1.02 16.14 11.93
N THR A 99 -0.16 15.31 11.33
CA THR A 99 -0.37 13.87 11.18
C THR A 99 -0.51 13.18 12.54
N ARG A 100 0.35 13.52 13.51
CA ARG A 100 0.31 12.99 14.89
C ARG A 100 -0.96 13.41 15.61
N ASP A 101 -1.41 14.66 15.46
CA ASP A 101 -2.64 15.15 16.07
C ASP A 101 -3.86 14.42 15.52
N LEU A 102 -3.97 14.32 14.19
CA LEU A 102 -5.06 13.61 13.52
C LEU A 102 -5.07 12.12 13.86
N TYR A 103 -3.90 11.48 13.93
CA TYR A 103 -3.76 10.11 14.41
C TYR A 103 -4.35 9.96 15.83
N ARG A 104 -3.95 10.82 16.77
CA ARG A 104 -4.45 10.77 18.15
C ARG A 104 -5.95 10.99 18.23
N ARG A 105 -6.51 11.91 17.44
CA ARG A 105 -7.95 12.13 17.38
C ARG A 105 -8.68 10.90 16.88
N LEU A 106 -8.21 10.30 15.79
CA LEU A 106 -8.84 9.15 15.17
C LEU A 106 -8.78 7.90 16.07
N VAL A 107 -7.64 7.63 16.73
CA VAL A 107 -7.51 6.50 17.67
C VAL A 107 -8.44 6.66 18.88
N ASN A 108 -8.60 7.89 19.38
CA ASN A 108 -9.46 8.16 20.54
C ASN A 108 -10.93 8.39 20.16
N ALA A 109 -11.27 8.32 18.87
CA ALA A 109 -12.61 8.52 18.39
C ALA A 109 -13.51 7.36 18.82
N ASN A 110 -14.67 7.69 19.39
CA ASN A 110 -15.75 6.71 19.54
C ASN A 110 -16.57 6.61 18.23
N SER A 111 -17.45 5.62 18.14
CA SER A 111 -18.24 5.36 16.93
C SER A 111 -19.10 6.53 16.45
N MET A 112 -19.53 7.45 17.33
CA MET A 112 -20.28 8.64 16.93
C MET A 112 -19.38 9.74 16.35
N ASN A 113 -18.15 9.87 16.84
CA ASN A 113 -17.26 10.96 16.46
C ASN A 113 -16.28 10.60 15.34
N VAL A 114 -16.11 9.31 15.02
CA VAL A 114 -15.23 8.85 13.93
C VAL A 114 -15.55 9.55 12.62
N VAL A 115 -16.83 9.64 12.22
CA VAL A 115 -17.21 10.25 10.93
C VAL A 115 -16.82 11.73 10.88
N ILE A 116 -17.04 12.47 11.96
CA ILE A 116 -16.65 13.88 12.06
C ILE A 116 -15.13 14.03 11.94
N ILE A 117 -14.37 13.14 12.58
CA ILE A 117 -12.91 13.17 12.51
C ILE A 117 -12.42 12.77 11.12
N GLU A 118 -13.06 11.81 10.46
CA GLU A 118 -12.75 11.46 9.07
C GLU A 118 -13.00 12.64 8.12
N ASP A 119 -14.10 13.38 8.30
CA ASP A 119 -14.38 14.59 7.51
C ASP A 119 -13.31 15.68 7.74
N MET A 120 -12.89 15.88 8.99
CA MET A 120 -11.78 16.80 9.31
C MET A 120 -10.47 16.38 8.64
N ILE A 121 -10.17 15.07 8.60
CA ILE A 121 -8.97 14.55 7.94
C ILE A 121 -9.06 14.78 6.42
N VAL A 122 -10.24 14.60 5.82
CA VAL A 122 -10.46 14.88 4.40
C VAL A 122 -10.26 16.36 4.09
N GLU A 123 -10.79 17.26 4.92
CA GLU A 123 -10.60 18.69 4.77
C GLU A 123 -9.12 19.07 4.89
N TRP A 124 -8.43 18.54 5.90
CA TRP A 124 -6.99 18.73 6.07
C TRP A 124 -6.22 18.27 4.83
N VAL A 125 -6.48 17.07 4.31
CA VAL A 125 -5.75 16.56 3.14
C VAL A 125 -6.01 17.40 1.90
N ASN A 126 -7.23 17.91 1.72
CA ASN A 126 -7.57 18.77 0.59
C ASN A 126 -6.86 20.13 0.68
N ASN A 127 -6.66 20.67 1.88
CA ASN A 127 -5.95 21.94 2.09
C ASN A 127 -4.43 21.84 1.89
N LEU A 128 -3.87 20.62 1.77
CA LEU A 128 -2.45 20.42 1.46
C LEU A 128 -2.13 20.54 -0.05
N PHE A 129 -3.15 20.63 -0.91
CA PHE A 129 -3.03 20.62 -2.38
C PHE A 129 -3.69 21.84 -3.01
#